data_AF-A0A5K1FXY5-F1
#
_entry.id   AF-A0A5K1FXY5-F1
#
_cell.length_a   1.000
_cell.length_b   1.000
_cell.length_c   1.000
_cell.angle_alpha   90.00
_cell.angle_beta   90.00
_cell.angle_gamma   90.00
#
_symmetry.space_group_name_H-M   'P 1'
#
loop_
_entity.id
_entity.type
_entity.pdbx_description
1 polymer ?
#
loop_
_entity_poly.entity_id
_entity_poly.type
_entity_poly.pdbx_seq_one_letter_code
_entity_poly.pdbx_strand_id
1 'polypeptide(L)' 'VWMMHCHFDRHLSWGMVAVFIVKNGPTADTSLLPPPPYMPP' A
#
# COMPACT_ATOMS: atom_id res chain seq x y z
N VAL A 1 0.09 -1.09 3.31
CA VAL A 1 -0.08 0.20 2.63
C VAL A 1 -0.75 -0.09 1.29
N TRP A 2 -1.76 0.68 0.89
CA TRP A 2 -2.48 0.48 -0.36
C TRP A 2 -2.39 1.72 -1.25
N MET A 3 -1.99 1.54 -2.51
CA MET A 3 -1.96 2.61 -3.51
C MET A 3 -3.26 2.59 -4.31
N MET A 4 -3.89 3.74 -4.45
CA MET A 4 -5.01 3.96 -5.37
C MET A 4 -4.62 5.09 -6.31
N HIS A 5 -4.78 4.90 -7.61
CA HIS A 5 -4.45 5.92 -8.59
C HIS A 5 -5.37 5.84 -9.80
N CYS A 6 -5.36 6.89 -10.61
CA CYS A 6 -5.94 6.83 -11.94
C CYS A 6 -5.16 5.84 -12.82
N HIS A 7 -5.87 4.93 -13.48
CA HIS A 7 -5.27 3.89 -14.32
C HIS A 7 -4.78 4.40 -15.69
N PHE A 8 -4.71 5.72 -15.89
CA PHE A 8 -3.98 6.32 -16.99
C PHE A 8 -2.57 6.66 -16.51
N ASP A 9 -1.56 5.95 -17.02
CA ASP A 9 -0.17 6.02 -16.52
C ASP A 9 0.39 7.44 -16.44
N ARG A 10 0.04 8.28 -17.41
CA ARG A 10 0.47 9.68 -17.39
C ARG A 10 -0.09 10.45 -16.19
N HIS A 11 -1.29 10.12 -15.73
CA HIS A 11 -1.88 10.75 -14.54
C HIS A 11 -1.24 10.24 -13.25
N LEU A 12 -0.71 9.02 -13.22
CA LEU A 12 0.05 8.51 -12.09
C LEU A 12 1.32 9.34 -11.87
N SER A 13 2.12 9.57 -12.92
CA SER A 13 3.35 10.38 -12.80
C SER A 13 3.10 11.86 -12.54
N TRP A 14 1.90 12.36 -12.90
CA TRP A 14 1.46 13.71 -12.58
C TRP A 14 0.90 13.86 -11.16
N GLY A 15 0.80 12.78 -10.39
CA GLY A 15 0.43 12.82 -8.98
C GLY A 15 -1.05 12.59 -8.68
N MET A 16 -1.83 12.04 -9.62
CA MET A 16 -3.19 11.58 -9.34
C MET A 16 -3.18 10.22 -8.64
N VAL A 17 -2.61 10.22 -7.43
CA VAL A 17 -2.41 9.06 -6.57
C VAL A 17 -2.83 9.40 -5.15
N ALA A 18 -3.42 8.42 -4.46
CA ALA A 18 -3.69 8.43 -3.04
C ALA A 18 -3.13 7.16 -2.41
N VAL A 19 -2.76 7.26 -1.13
CA VAL A 19 -2.26 6.14 -0.35
C VAL A 19 -3.13 5.96 0.88
N PHE A 20 -3.57 4.72 1.11
CA PHE A 20 -4.33 4.35 2.29
C PHE A 20 -3.47 3.53 3.24
N ILE A 21 -3.39 3.99 4.49
CA ILE A 21 -2.79 3.25 5.60
C ILE A 21 -3.92 2.62 6.40
N VAL A 22 -4.14 1.33 6.15
CA VAL A 22 -5.08 0.53 6.95
C VAL A 22 -4.30 -0.04 8.14
N LYS A 23 -4.74 0.29 9.36
CA LYS A 23 -4.13 -0.17 10.60
C LYS A 23 -4.53 -1.63 10.88
N ASN A 24 -3.70 -2.33 11.66
CA ASN A 24 -4.01 -3.69 12.11
C ASN A 24 -5.33 -3.73 12.90
N GLY A 25 -6.12 -4.76 12.65
CA GLY A 25 -7.29 -5.11 13.44
C GLY A 25 -6.96 -5.91 14.70
N PRO A 26 -7.98 -6.41 15.40
CA PRO A 26 -7.80 -7.07 16.70
C PRO A 26 -7.31 -8.53 16.61
N THR A 27 -7.34 -9.15 15.43
CA THR A 27 -6.96 -10.56 15.23
C THR A 27 -5.72 -10.70 14.33
N ALA A 28 -5.07 -11.87 14.39
CA ALA A 28 -3.96 -12.19 13.49
C ALA A 28 -4.39 -12.10 12.01
N ASP A 29 -5.58 -12.60 11.67
CA ASP A 29 -6.12 -12.58 10.30
C ASP A 29 -6.44 -11.16 9.79
N THR A 30 -6.57 -10.18 10.69
CA THR A 30 -6.83 -8.77 10.37
C THR A 30 -5.60 -7.88 10.56
N SER A 31 -4.42 -8.49 10.73
CA SER A 31 -3.14 -7.81 10.93
C SER A 31 -2.22 -8.06 9.75
N LEU A 32 -1.33 -7.10 9.48
CA LEU A 32 -0.28 -7.26 8.49
C LEU A 32 0.74 -8.33 8.94
N LEU A 33 1.23 -9.10 7.97
CA LEU A 33 2.37 -9.98 8.15
C LEU A 33 3.66 -9.18 8.35
N PRO A 34 4.67 -9.74 9.05
CA PRO A 34 5.97 -9.10 9.16
C PRO A 34 6.64 -8.95 7.78
N PRO A 35 7.46 -7.91 7.57
CA PRO A 35 8.19 -7.74 6.32
C PRO A 35 9.17 -8.91 6.09
N PRO A 36 9.25 -9.46 4.87
CA PRO A 36 10.25 -10.48 4.54
C PRO A 36 11.67 -9.93 4.69
N PRO A 37 12.64 -10.74 5.17
CA PRO A 37 14.00 -10.28 5.46
C PRO A 37 14.83 -9.94 4.21
N TYR A 38 14.38 -10.37 3.03
CA TYR A 38 15.07 -10.18 1.75
C TYR A 38 14.48 -9.04 0.91
N MET A 39 13.61 -8.20 1.47
CA MET A 39 13.09 -7.05 0.72
C MET A 39 14.20 -6.04 0.40
N PRO A 40 14.13 -5.38 -0.77
CA PRO A 40 14.97 -4.22 -1.07
C PRO A 40 14.82 -3.12 -0.02
N PRO A 41 15.87 -2.30 0.21
CA PRO A 41 15.81 -1.17 1.13
C PRO A 41 14.87 -0.06 0.66
#